data_AF-A0A536L0X8-F1
#
_entry.id   AF-A0A536L0X8-F1
#
_cell.length_a   1.000
_cell.length_b   1.000
_cell.length_c   1.000
_cell.angle_alpha   90.00
_cell.angle_beta   90.00
_cell.angle_gamma   90.00
#
_symmetry.space_group_name_H-M   'P 1'
#
loop_
_entity.id
_entity.type
_entity.pdbx_description
1 polymer ?
#
loop_
_entity_poly.entity_id
_entity_poly.type
_entity_poly.pdbx_seq_one_letter_code
_entity_poly.pdbx_strand_id
1 'polypeptide(L)'
;MRTSRLLRAVLFFLTLAAVAQELSKPEGQRTWHGKVAGVPYDFRVPTPRRFRDAYWNPNDDRIFTERVIGIGWAINFAQLIPRLREGYRRLAVRA
;
A
#
# COMPACT_ATOMS: atom_id res chain seq x y z
N MET A 1 14.83 -6.36 18.45
CA MET A 1 14.71 -4.93 18.88
C MET A 1 15.37 -3.91 17.93
N ARG A 2 16.40 -4.24 17.12
CA ARG A 2 17.02 -3.30 16.17
C ARG A 2 16.24 -3.11 14.85
N THR A 3 15.69 -4.20 14.31
CA THR A 3 14.97 -4.21 13.01
C THR A 3 13.74 -3.32 12.98
N SER A 4 12.96 -3.30 14.07
CA SER A 4 11.78 -2.43 14.18
C SER A 4 12.12 -0.94 14.18
N ARG A 5 13.29 -0.55 14.71
CA ARG A 5 13.75 0.85 14.68
C ARG A 5 14.15 1.28 13.28
N LEU A 6 14.83 0.41 12.54
CA LEU A 6 15.19 0.66 11.14
C LEU A 6 13.95 0.81 10.26
N LEU A 7 12.98 -0.09 10.37
CA LEU A 7 11.72 0.01 9.61
C LEU A 7 10.97 1.30 9.91
N ARG A 8 10.88 1.70 11.18
CA ARG A 8 10.27 2.97 11.58
C ARG A 8 11.03 4.17 11.02
N ALA A 9 12.36 4.14 11.04
CA ALA A 9 13.18 5.21 10.46
C ALA A 9 12.95 5.31 8.93
N VAL A 10 12.93 4.17 8.22
CA VAL A 10 12.64 4.15 6.78
C VAL A 10 11.26 4.75 6.49
N LEU A 11 10.21 4.31 7.21
CA LEU A 11 8.86 4.87 7.05
C LEU A 11 8.82 6.37 7.35
N PHE A 12 9.52 6.81 8.40
CA PHE A 12 9.62 8.22 8.75
C PHE A 12 10.28 9.04 7.64
N PHE A 13 11.43 8.60 7.12
CA PHE A 13 12.12 9.30 6.04
C PHE A 13 11.32 9.30 4.72
N LEU A 14 10.64 8.20 4.38
CA LEU A 14 9.73 8.17 3.24
C LEU A 14 8.57 9.15 3.42
N THR A 15 8.05 9.30 4.64
CA THR A 15 7.00 10.28 4.95
C THR A 15 7.49 11.70 4.77
N LEU A 16 8.64 12.03 5.35
CA LEU A 16 9.23 13.36 5.17
C LEU A 16 9.50 13.66 3.69
N ALA A 17 10.03 12.69 2.94
CA ALA A 17 10.31 12.86 1.52
C ALA A 17 9.02 13.07 0.70
N ALA A 18 7.95 12.32 0.97
CA ALA A 18 6.66 12.51 0.30
C ALA A 18 6.04 13.88 0.60
N VAL A 19 6.10 14.33 1.86
CA VAL A 19 5.62 15.66 2.25
C VAL A 19 6.46 16.76 1.59
N ALA A 20 7.79 16.64 1.61
CA ALA A 20 8.68 17.59 0.95
C ALA A 20 8.42 17.67 -0.56
N GLN A 21 8.19 16.54 -1.22
CA GLN A 21 7.81 16.46 -2.63
C GLN A 21 6.50 17.19 -2.95
N GLU A 22 5.51 17.17 -2.06
CA GLU A 22 4.27 17.93 -2.25
C GLU A 22 4.49 19.42 -1.97
N LEU A 23 5.21 19.77 -0.91
CA LEU A 23 5.47 21.18 -0.57
C LEU A 23 6.36 21.90 -1.60
N SER A 24 7.24 21.18 -2.29
CA SER A 24 8.05 21.73 -3.39
C SER A 24 7.24 22.09 -4.64
N LYS A 25 6.00 21.60 -4.76
CA LYS A 25 5.10 21.97 -5.87
C LYS A 25 4.37 23.28 -5.55
N PRO A 26 4.04 24.09 -6.57
CA PRO A 26 3.10 25.19 -6.43
C PRO A 26 1.77 24.70 -5.82
N GLU A 27 1.09 25.52 -5.03
CA GLU A 27 -0.06 25.07 -4.23
C GLU A 27 -1.16 24.40 -5.06
N GLY A 28 -1.46 24.94 -6.24
CA GLY A 28 -2.46 24.39 -7.16
C GLY A 28 -2.05 23.08 -7.86
N GLN A 29 -0.79 22.65 -7.72
CA GLN A 29 -0.26 21.41 -8.31
C GLN A 29 -0.06 20.30 -7.27
N ARG A 30 -0.33 20.58 -5.99
CA ARG A 30 -0.22 19.59 -4.90
C ARG A 30 -1.36 18.59 -5.01
N THR A 31 -1.02 17.33 -5.19
CA THR A 31 -2.00 16.24 -5.31
C THR A 31 -2.18 15.50 -4.00
N TRP A 32 -1.18 15.55 -3.10
CA TRP A 32 -1.17 14.81 -1.82
C TRP A 32 -1.31 13.28 -1.98
N HIS A 33 -1.02 12.77 -3.18
CA HIS A 33 -0.92 11.35 -3.47
C HIS A 33 0.09 11.13 -4.61
N GLY A 34 0.73 9.97 -4.62
CA GLY A 34 1.76 9.64 -5.61
C GLY A 34 2.65 8.50 -5.18
N LYS A 35 3.91 8.52 -5.63
CA LYS A 35 4.95 7.57 -5.21
C LYS A 35 6.21 8.32 -4.82
N VAL A 36 6.91 7.80 -3.82
CA VAL A 36 8.23 8.24 -3.38
C VAL A 36 9.16 7.01 -3.33
N ALA A 37 10.27 7.05 -4.06
CA ALA A 37 11.17 5.89 -4.21
C ALA A 37 10.43 4.58 -4.59
N GLY A 38 9.40 4.67 -5.43
CA GLY A 38 8.55 3.53 -5.84
C GLY A 38 7.47 3.12 -4.83
N VAL A 39 7.47 3.67 -3.62
CA VAL A 39 6.49 3.40 -2.56
C VAL A 39 5.29 4.35 -2.72
N PRO A 40 4.05 3.85 -2.85
CA PRO A 40 2.88 4.71 -2.96
C PRO A 40 2.59 5.46 -1.67
N TYR A 41 2.04 6.66 -1.79
CA TYR A 41 1.51 7.44 -0.67
C TYR A 41 0.18 8.09 -1.04
N ASP A 42 -0.70 8.25 -0.06
CA ASP A 42 -1.93 9.03 -0.18
C ASP A 42 -2.27 9.68 1.17
N PHE A 43 -2.34 11.00 1.19
CA PHE A 43 -2.65 11.80 2.37
C PHE A 43 -4.03 12.46 2.28
N ARG A 44 -4.84 12.10 1.29
CA ARG A 44 -6.20 12.63 1.15
C ARG A 44 -7.14 11.97 2.15
N VAL A 45 -8.23 12.65 2.46
CA VAL A 45 -9.31 12.07 3.26
C VAL A 45 -9.90 10.87 2.48
N PRO A 46 -9.92 9.67 3.08
CA PRO A 46 -10.37 8.48 2.38
C PRO A 46 -11.90 8.38 2.35
N THR A 47 -12.42 7.54 1.46
CA THR A 47 -13.84 7.17 1.44
C THR A 47 -14.01 5.68 1.74
N PRO A 48 -15.16 5.24 2.27
CA PRO A 48 -15.42 3.81 2.51
C PRO A 48 -15.27 2.96 1.24
N ARG A 49 -15.64 3.52 0.08
CA ARG A 49 -15.44 2.88 -1.22
C ARG A 49 -13.97 2.58 -1.49
N ARG A 50 -13.06 3.52 -1.21
CA ARG A 50 -11.62 3.31 -1.39
C ARG A 50 -11.07 2.19 -0.50
N PHE A 51 -11.59 2.03 0.72
CA PHE A 51 -11.24 0.90 1.58
C PHE A 51 -11.64 -0.43 0.95
N ARG A 52 -12.90 -0.55 0.51
CA ARG A 52 -13.34 -1.74 -0.20
C ARG A 52 -12.49 -2.00 -1.45
N ASP A 53 -12.29 -0.99 -2.28
CA ASP A 53 -11.60 -1.14 -3.56
C ASP A 53 -10.10 -1.50 -3.38
N ALA A 54 -9.46 -1.10 -2.27
CA ALA A 54 -8.06 -1.44 -1.99
C ALA A 54 -7.90 -2.81 -1.30
N TYR A 55 -8.77 -3.15 -0.35
CA TYR A 55 -8.59 -4.33 0.51
C TYR A 55 -9.45 -5.53 0.09
N TRP A 56 -10.54 -5.30 -0.66
CA TRP A 56 -11.48 -6.33 -1.08
C TRP A 56 -12.12 -6.02 -2.44
N ASN A 57 -11.32 -6.10 -3.50
CA ASN A 57 -11.80 -5.90 -4.87
C ASN A 57 -11.60 -7.15 -5.71
N PRO A 58 -12.67 -7.96 -5.90
CA PRO A 58 -12.60 -9.15 -6.75
C PRO A 58 -12.30 -8.84 -8.22
N ASN A 59 -12.58 -7.63 -8.69
CA ASN A 59 -12.41 -7.22 -10.08
C ASN A 59 -10.99 -6.66 -10.38
N ASP A 60 -10.13 -6.55 -9.37
CA ASP A 60 -8.73 -6.19 -9.53
C ASP A 60 -7.86 -7.41 -9.24
N ASP A 61 -7.11 -7.86 -10.24
CA ASP A 61 -6.29 -9.07 -10.16
C ASP A 61 -4.98 -8.88 -9.37
N ARG A 62 -4.68 -7.64 -8.92
CA ARG A 62 -3.48 -7.35 -8.14
C ARG A 62 -3.67 -7.74 -6.68
N ILE A 63 -2.66 -8.37 -6.10
CA ILE A 63 -2.56 -8.62 -4.64
C ILE A 63 -2.18 -7.33 -3.91
N PHE A 64 -1.23 -6.58 -4.46
CA PHE A 64 -0.77 -5.31 -3.89
C PHE A 64 -1.46 -4.15 -4.60
N THR A 65 -2.23 -3.39 -3.85
CA THR A 65 -2.94 -2.20 -4.31
C THR A 65 -2.35 -0.95 -3.66
N GLU A 66 -2.71 0.23 -4.14
CA GLU A 66 -2.30 1.48 -3.49
C GLU A 66 -3.02 1.64 -2.14
N ARG A 67 -2.28 2.06 -1.12
CA ARG A 67 -2.87 2.25 0.21
C ARG A 67 -3.81 3.45 0.20
N VAL A 68 -4.91 3.30 0.92
CA VAL A 68 -6.00 4.29 0.99
C VAL A 68 -5.58 5.56 1.73
N ILE A 69 -4.75 5.41 2.77
CA ILE A 69 -4.19 6.50 3.57
C ILE A 69 -2.81 6.10 4.11
N GLY A 70 -1.87 7.06 4.08
CA GLY A 70 -0.50 6.90 4.52
C GLY A 70 0.42 6.43 3.40
N ILE A 71 1.44 5.63 3.77
CA ILE A 71 2.53 5.21 2.88
C ILE A 71 2.57 3.69 2.77
N GLY A 72 2.85 3.20 1.57
CA GLY A 72 2.98 1.79 1.24
C GLY A 72 1.79 1.26 0.45
N TRP A 73 1.73 -0.06 0.37
CA TRP A 73 0.69 -0.80 -0.34
C TRP A 73 -0.40 -1.27 0.61
N ALA A 74 -1.61 -1.42 0.08
CA ALA A 74 -2.66 -2.23 0.66
C ALA A 74 -2.58 -3.66 0.11
N ILE A 75 -3.28 -4.58 0.77
CA ILE A 75 -3.37 -5.97 0.37
C ILE A 75 -4.82 -6.25 -0.01
N ASN A 76 -5.04 -6.63 -1.26
CA ASN A 76 -6.33 -7.10 -1.75
C ASN A 76 -6.55 -8.55 -1.33
N PHE A 77 -7.27 -8.74 -0.23
CA PHE A 77 -7.51 -10.06 0.34
C PHE A 77 -8.39 -10.94 -0.54
N ALA A 78 -9.23 -10.34 -1.39
CA ALA A 78 -10.02 -11.07 -2.37
C ALA A 78 -9.14 -11.88 -3.35
N GLN A 79 -7.94 -11.38 -3.65
CA GLN A 79 -6.96 -12.06 -4.51
C GLN A 79 -5.96 -12.91 -3.73
N LEU A 80 -5.54 -12.47 -2.54
CA LEU A 80 -4.54 -13.17 -1.74
C LEU A 80 -5.04 -14.53 -1.22
N ILE A 81 -6.24 -14.56 -0.63
CA ILE A 81 -6.75 -15.74 0.08
C ILE A 81 -6.90 -16.96 -0.84
N PRO A 82 -7.54 -16.86 -2.03
CA PRO A 82 -7.69 -18.01 -2.93
C PRO A 82 -6.34 -18.58 -3.40
N ARG A 83 -5.37 -17.69 -3.69
CA ARG A 83 -4.03 -18.09 -4.16
C ARG A 83 -3.24 -18.82 -3.07
N LEU A 84 -3.35 -18.37 -1.81
CA LEU A 84 -2.76 -19.07 -0.67
C LEU A 84 -3.40 -20.44 -0.45
N ARG A 85 -4.72 -20.54 -0.54
CA ARG A 85 -5.45 -21.80 -0.42
C ARG A 85 -5.02 -22.80 -1.51
N GLU A 86 -4.87 -22.34 -2.74
CA GLU A 86 -4.41 -23.17 -3.84
C GLU A 86 -2.94 -23.59 -3.67
N GLY A 87 -2.08 -22.69 -3.19
CA GLY A 87 -0.72 -23.03 -2.81
C GLY A 87 -0.66 -24.14 -1.74
N TYR A 88 -1.45 -24.00 -0.68
CA TYR A 88 -1.51 -24.99 0.40
C TYR A 88 -2.01 -26.36 -0.09
N ARG A 89 -3.08 -26.40 -0.89
CA ARG A 89 -3.60 -27.66 -1.45
C ARG A 89 -2.53 -28.39 -2.27
N ARG A 90 -1.78 -27.67 -3.10
CA ARG A 90 -0.70 -28.25 -3.91
C ARG A 90 0.44 -28.83 -3.08
N LEU A 91 0.75 -28.24 -1.92
CA LEU A 91 1.74 -28.77 -1.00
C LEU A 91 1.21 -30.02 -0.28
N ALA A 92 -0.05 -29.99 0.18
CA ALA A 92 -0.66 -31.11 0.89
C ALA A 92 -0.83 -32.37 0.04
N VAL A 93 -1.02 -32.24 -1.28
CA VAL A 93 -1.11 -33.39 -2.21
C VAL A 93 0.26 -33.98 -2.56
N ARG A 94 1.35 -33.22 -2.35
CA ARG A 94 2.73 -33.65 -2.64
C ARG A 94 3.44 -34.31 -1.45
N ALA A 95 2.85 -34.23 -0.25
CA ALA A 95 3.35 -34.84 0.98
C ALA A 95 2.68 -36.20 1.21
#